data_AF-A0A1Q5KB96-F1
#
_entry.id   AF-A0A1Q5KB96-F1
#
_cell.length_a   1.000
_cell.length_b   1.000
_cell.length_c   1.000
_cell.angle_alpha   90.00
_cell.angle_beta   90.00
_cell.angle_gamma   90.00
#
_symmetry.space_group_name_H-M   'P 1'
#
loop_
_entity.id
_entity.type
_entity.pdbx_description
1 polymer ?
#
loop_
_entity_poly.entity_id
_entity_poly.type
_entity_poly.pdbx_seq_one_letter_code
_entity_poly.pdbx_strand_id
1 'polypeptide(L)' 'MDQVTVFPPAEDGGRRVRIGRSFAGMAYTLIDIVEFLRAAGLEDVEPVDVANAEWIEWRGAGPETWQH' A
#
# COMPACT_ATOMS: atom_id res chain seq x y z
N MET A 1 -8.52 -11.46 -7.13
CA MET A 1 -8.18 -10.31 -6.27
C MET A 1 -7.45 -9.32 -7.14
N ASP A 2 -7.82 -8.04 -7.10
CA ASP A 2 -7.14 -7.01 -7.87
C ASP A 2 -5.72 -6.81 -7.34
N GLN A 3 -4.75 -6.62 -8.24
CA GLN A 3 -3.35 -6.43 -7.85
C GLN A 3 -3.20 -5.12 -7.06
N VAL A 4 -2.49 -5.16 -5.94
CA VAL A 4 -2.19 -3.97 -5.15
C VAL A 4 -0.77 -3.55 -5.43
N THR A 5 -0.59 -2.32 -5.91
CA THR A 5 0.71 -1.76 -6.27
C THR A 5 0.98 -0.53 -5.42
N VAL A 6 2.11 -0.53 -4.72
CA VAL A 6 2.60 0.60 -3.93
C VAL A 6 3.84 1.17 -4.61
N PHE A 7 3.76 2.43 -5.04
CA PHE A 7 4.84 3.11 -5.75
C PHE A 7 5.96 3.56 -4.79
N PRO A 8 7.16 3.89 -5.31
CA PRO A 8 8.25 4.39 -4.48
C PRO A 8 7.84 5.60 -3.63
N PRO A 9 8.52 5.87 -2.50
CA PRO A 9 8.32 7.09 -1.73
C PRO A 9 8.50 8.33 -2.59
N ALA A 10 7.57 9.28 -2.45
CA ALA A 10 7.69 10.62 -3.00
C ALA A 10 8.51 11.51 -2.03
N GLU A 11 8.85 12.72 -2.46
CA GLU A 11 9.64 13.67 -1.66
C GLU A 11 8.99 14.05 -0.32
N ASP A 12 7.66 13.97 -0.24
CA ASP A 12 6.88 14.22 0.98
C ASP A 12 6.81 13.01 1.93
N GLY A 13 7.44 11.88 1.57
CA GLY A 13 7.40 10.62 2.30
C GLY A 13 6.13 9.80 2.04
N GLY A 14 5.22 10.28 1.21
CA GLY A 14 4.03 9.57 0.81
C GLY A 14 4.31 8.53 -0.27
N ARG A 15 3.49 7.48 -0.31
CA ARG A 15 3.51 6.45 -1.36
C ARG A 15 2.15 6.40 -2.03
N ARG A 16 2.16 6.44 -3.37
CA ARG A 16 0.94 6.26 -4.16
C ARG A 16 0.50 4.80 -4.10
N VAL A 17 -0.78 4.55 -3.86
CA VAL A 17 -1.37 3.21 -3.82
C VAL A 17 -2.39 3.04 -4.95
N ARG A 18 -2.31 1.92 -5.66
CA ARG A 18 -3.33 1.50 -6.64
C ARG A 18 -3.86 0.13 -6.28
N ILE A 19 -5.17 -0.05 -6.45
CA ILE A 19 -5.85 -1.34 -6.38
C ILE A 19 -6.41 -1.62 -7.77
N GLY A 20 -5.82 -2.59 -8.46
CA GLY A 20 -6.04 -2.86 -9.87
C GLY A 20 -5.79 -1.62 -10.73
N ARG A 21 -6.84 -1.16 -11.41
CA ARG A 21 -6.76 0.03 -12.28
C ARG A 21 -7.09 1.35 -11.57
N SER A 22 -7.54 1.30 -10.33
CA SER A 22 -8.01 2.47 -9.58
C SER A 22 -6.90 3.06 -8.72
N PHE A 23 -6.87 4.39 -8.64
CA PHE A 23 -6.05 5.10 -7.65
C PHE A 23 -6.78 5.05 -6.30
N ALA A 24 -6.16 4.45 -5.30
CA ALA A 24 -6.76 4.30 -3.97
C ALA A 24 -6.47 5.52 -3.08
N GLY A 25 -5.23 6.02 -3.13
CA GLY A 25 -4.83 7.21 -2.36
C GLY A 25 -3.31 7.31 -2.16
N MET A 26 -2.91 8.33 -1.40
CA MET A 26 -1.54 8.47 -0.88
C MET A 26 -1.49 7.89 0.53
N ALA A 27 -0.61 6.92 0.75
CA ALA A 27 -0.31 6.34 2.05
C ALA A 27 0.96 6.96 2.63
N TYR A 28 1.00 7.18 3.94
CA TYR A 28 2.20 7.60 4.67
C TYR A 28 2.65 6.52 5.66
N THR A 29 1.82 5.50 5.85
CA THR A 29 2.05 4.36 6.72
C THR A 29 1.39 3.10 6.14
N LEU A 30 1.73 1.93 6.69
CA LEU A 30 1.01 0.68 6.38
C LEU A 30 -0.47 0.74 6.78
N ILE A 31 -0.82 1.56 7.79
CA ILE A 31 -2.20 1.72 8.25
C ILE A 31 -3.06 2.34 7.14
N ASP A 32 -2.54 3.34 6.42
CA ASP A 32 -3.29 3.97 5.32
C ASP A 32 -3.59 2.95 4.21
N ILE A 33 -2.65 2.04 3.93
CA ILE A 33 -2.86 0.95 2.97
C ILE A 33 -3.94 -0.01 3.46
N VAL A 34 -3.91 -0.39 4.74
CA VAL A 34 -4.97 -1.20 5.37
C VAL A 34 -6.34 -0.53 5.20
N GLU A 35 -6.46 0.76 5.45
CA GLU A 35 -7.72 1.48 5.29
C GLU A 35 -8.22 1.50 3.83
N PHE A 36 -7.32 1.62 2.85
CA PHE A 36 -7.68 1.50 1.43
C PHE A 36 -8.19 0.09 1.09
N LEU A 37 -7.58 -0.95 1.66
CA LEU A 37 -7.97 -2.34 1.43
C LEU A 37 -9.32 -2.65 2.08
N ARG A 38 -9.55 -2.16 3.31
CA ARG A 38 -10.84 -2.25 3.99
C ARG A 38 -11.95 -1.56 3.20
N ALA A 39 -11.69 -0.36 2.70
CA ALA A 39 -12.63 0.36 1.82
C ALA A 39 -12.89 -0.39 0.50
N ALA A 40 -11.97 -1.25 0.06
CA ALA A 40 -12.11 -2.13 -1.10
C ALA A 40 -12.70 -3.52 -0.78
N GLY A 41 -13.11 -3.77 0.48
CA GLY A 41 -13.79 -5.00 0.92
C GLY A 41 -12.90 -6.05 1.58
N LEU A 42 -11.62 -5.76 1.84
CA LEU A 42 -10.74 -6.61 2.66
C LEU A 42 -10.79 -6.14 4.11
N GLU A 43 -11.86 -6.47 4.82
CA GLU A 43 -12.15 -5.94 6.16
C GLU A 43 -11.20 -6.46 7.25
N ASP A 44 -10.71 -7.71 7.10
CA ASP A 44 -9.86 -8.42 8.07
C ASP A 44 -8.38 -8.42 7.63
N VAL A 45 -7.84 -7.23 7.36
CA VAL A 45 -6.42 -7.03 7.03
C VAL A 45 -5.75 -6.16 8.07
N GLU A 46 -4.56 -6.57 8.50
CA GLU A 46 -3.72 -5.85 9.45
C GLU A 46 -2.42 -5.36 8.79
N PRO A 47 -1.71 -4.37 9.40
CA PRO A 47 -0.45 -3.87 8.85
C PRO A 47 0.62 -4.95 8.65
N VAL A 48 0.63 -5.98 9.51
CA VAL A 48 1.56 -7.11 9.40
C VAL A 48 1.27 -7.98 8.18
N ASP A 49 0.00 -8.12 7.79
CA ASP A 49 -0.38 -8.84 6.57
C ASP A 49 0.10 -8.06 5.34
N VAL A 50 -0.12 -6.74 5.33
CA VAL A 50 0.34 -5.86 4.25
C VAL A 50 1.86 -5.87 4.10
N ALA A 51 2.60 -5.84 5.20
CA ALA A 51 4.06 -5.87 5.17
C ALA A 51 4.62 -7.18 4.63
N ASN A 52 3.94 -8.31 4.88
CA ASN A 52 4.42 -9.64 4.49
C ASN A 52 3.71 -10.20 3.24
N ALA A 53 2.80 -9.44 2.64
CA ALA A 53 1.98 -9.89 1.52
C ALA A 53 2.79 -10.02 0.22
N GLU A 54 2.93 -11.25 -0.28
CA GLU A 54 3.49 -11.50 -1.61
C GLU A 54 2.61 -10.98 -2.76
N TRP A 55 1.33 -10.72 -2.49
CA TRP A 55 0.37 -10.19 -3.45
C TRP A 55 0.39 -8.65 -3.57
N ILE A 56 1.18 -7.97 -2.74
CA ILE A 56 1.43 -6.53 -2.86
C ILE A 56 2.74 -6.31 -3.63
N GLU A 57 2.63 -5.62 -4.75
CA GLU A 57 3.77 -5.18 -5.53
C GLU A 57 4.35 -3.89 -4.93
N TRP A 58 5.43 -4.03 -4.17
CA TRP A 58 6.25 -2.91 -3.71
C TRP A 58 7.21 -2.48 -4.82
N ARG A 59 7.01 -1.28 -5.39
CA ARG A 59 7.93 -0.71 -6.38
C ARG A 59 8.96 0.19 -5.69
N GLY A 60 10.23 0.01 -6.03
CA GLY A 60 11.33 0.69 -5.38
C GLY A 60 11.67 0.01 -4.05
N ALA A 61 11.57 0.76 -2.95
CA ALA A 61 11.85 0.22 -1.63
C ALA A 61 10.69 -0.63 -1.06
N GLY A 62 10.98 -1.45 -0.05
CA GLY A 62 10.01 -2.32 0.60
C GLY A 62 9.08 -1.60 1.59
N PRO A 63 8.20 -2.36 2.28
CA PRO A 63 7.24 -1.86 3.29
C PRO A 63 7.88 -1.12 4.47
N GLU A 64 9.17 -1.35 4.72
CA GLU A 64 9.96 -0.72 5.77
C GLU A 64 10.42 0.70 5.43
N THR A 65 10.34 1.11 4.16
CA THR A 65 10.95 2.37 3.68
C THR A 65 9.90 3.34 3.14
N TRP A 66 9.75 4.46 3.85
CA TRP A 66 8.80 5.54 3.56
C TRP A 66 9.47 6.88 3.24
N GLN A 67 10.79 6.97 3.42
CA GLN A 67 11.57 8.17 3.08
C GLN A 67 12.59 7.80 2.00
N HIS A 68 13.00 8.81 1.22
CA HIS A 68 14.07 8.65 0.22
C HIS A 68 15.45 8.67 0.88
#